data_AF-A0A9E1ZMZ3-F1
#
_entry.id   AF-A0A9E1ZMZ3-F1
#
_cell.length_a   1.000
_cell.length_b   1.000
_cell.length_c   1.000
_cell.angle_alpha   90.00
_cell.angle_beta   90.00
_cell.angle_gamma   90.00
#
_symmetry.space_group_name_H-M   'P 1'
#
loop_
_entity.id
_entity.type
_entity.pdbx_description
1 polymer ?
#
loop_
_entity_poly.entity_id
_entity_poly.type
_entity_poly.pdbx_seq_one_letter_code
_entity_poly.pdbx_strand_id
1 'polypeptide(L)'
;MKKEIREEQQVFSELGVLCTLPGYVHAIAHFCFRDNAIPFSEKMTADDVLPFYSWDKLVRTEISTLIGLMLKTEIDTILPSPSVIQAYLDRTEDLLEELHYSMMKPVMEKIDFTKAISEEYNPFFSGGALREPIFYSGESAYDFQYRDISTWKYKKDDQWLIANKGFSIQHVKVIWDAIKKYQNKKVLITLEKAVGQNPNEWTMLPTYTFTLEEIAIEADIDLSIVSAVIKSFAIPNGEQNKGFQTLSDFNVVNAYPIIPLENEYLLYQHYSLSQAFYETPFYWFSESENYFDIAMKNRGEFTEEFTAERLKLVFGKNRVFTNVNIIDTSKTIAGEIDVLVSFANRAIIVQAKSKKLTFAARKGNDNSIKDDFKKAIQNAYDQGLSCANLINTGNYKLVDSNGSDIQLPSSLKKYIFFVRFLSIIQP
;
A
#
# COMPACT_ATOMS: atom_id res chain seq x y z
N MET A 1 32.23 -5.89 -21.70
CA MET A 1 31.25 -6.73 -22.40
C MET A 1 29.89 -6.43 -21.80
N LYS A 2 28.86 -6.09 -22.58
CA LYS A 2 27.50 -6.02 -22.03
C LYS A 2 27.11 -7.43 -21.59
N LYS A 3 26.86 -7.63 -20.30
CA LYS A 3 26.35 -8.89 -19.75
C LYS A 3 25.03 -9.19 -20.46
N GLU A 4 24.85 -10.41 -20.95
CA GLU A 4 23.61 -10.83 -21.59
C GLU A 4 22.49 -10.84 -20.53
N ILE A 5 21.35 -10.18 -20.82
CA ILE A 5 20.22 -10.09 -19.90
C ILE A 5 19.43 -11.41 -19.97
N ARG A 6 19.39 -12.15 -18.85
CA ARG A 6 18.66 -13.41 -18.72
C ARG A 6 17.14 -13.19 -18.66
N GLU A 7 16.39 -14.27 -18.82
CA GLU A 7 14.93 -14.23 -18.64
C GLU A 7 14.55 -13.92 -17.19
N GLU A 8 13.50 -13.12 -16.99
CA GLU A 8 13.02 -12.69 -15.66
C GLU A 8 12.87 -13.87 -14.69
N GLN A 9 12.29 -14.99 -15.17
CA GLN A 9 12.08 -16.18 -14.34
C GLN A 9 13.40 -16.82 -13.87
N GLN A 10 14.46 -16.78 -14.68
CA GLN A 10 15.76 -17.36 -14.33
C GLN A 10 16.41 -16.55 -13.20
N VAL A 11 16.39 -15.22 -13.33
CA VAL A 11 16.92 -14.30 -12.30
C VAL A 11 16.11 -14.42 -11.00
N PHE A 12 14.78 -14.42 -11.08
CA PHE A 12 13.90 -14.57 -9.92
C PHE A 12 14.10 -15.91 -9.20
N SER A 13 14.29 -17.01 -9.95
CA SER A 13 14.52 -18.33 -9.37
C SER A 13 15.87 -18.40 -8.65
N GLU A 14 16.92 -17.79 -9.22
CA GLU A 14 18.22 -17.71 -8.57
C GLU A 14 18.19 -16.84 -7.30
N LEU A 15 17.49 -15.70 -7.35
CA LEU A 15 17.25 -14.88 -6.16
C LEU A 15 16.50 -15.66 -5.08
N GLY A 16 15.56 -16.52 -5.48
CA GLY A 16 14.87 -17.44 -4.59
C GLY A 16 15.79 -18.42 -3.88
N VAL A 17 16.75 -19.02 -4.61
CA VAL A 17 17.77 -19.90 -4.01
C VAL A 17 18.63 -19.12 -3.01
N LEU A 18 19.12 -17.95 -3.41
CA LEU A 18 19.95 -17.08 -2.56
C LEU A 18 19.25 -16.72 -1.25
N CYS A 19 17.97 -16.33 -1.31
CA CYS A 19 17.21 -15.91 -0.13
C CYS A 19 16.94 -17.04 0.88
N THR A 20 17.10 -18.29 0.47
CA THR A 20 16.92 -19.48 1.32
C THR A 20 18.22 -19.99 1.93
N LEU A 21 19.36 -19.33 1.69
CA LEU A 21 20.63 -19.73 2.27
C LEU A 21 20.67 -19.45 3.80
N PRO A 22 21.42 -20.25 4.57
CA PRO A 22 21.60 -20.07 6.01
C PRO A 22 21.95 -18.63 6.40
N GLY A 23 21.22 -18.08 7.38
CA GLY A 23 21.46 -16.73 7.90
C GLY A 23 21.14 -15.58 6.93
N TYR A 24 20.49 -15.81 5.78
CA TYR A 24 20.12 -14.73 4.84
C TYR A 24 19.22 -13.65 5.47
N VAL A 25 18.50 -13.99 6.54
CA VAL A 25 17.75 -13.07 7.39
C VAL A 25 18.60 -11.86 7.83
N HIS A 26 19.90 -12.05 8.06
CA HIS A 26 20.83 -10.97 8.43
C HIS A 26 21.13 -10.01 7.26
N ALA A 27 21.15 -10.51 6.02
CA ALA A 27 21.33 -9.68 4.83
C ALA A 27 20.12 -8.74 4.64
N ILE A 28 18.89 -9.23 4.84
CA ILE A 28 17.69 -8.39 4.80
C ILE A 28 17.74 -7.32 5.91
N ALA A 29 18.15 -7.69 7.13
CA ALA A 29 18.31 -6.72 8.22
C ALA A 29 19.31 -5.61 7.88
N HIS A 30 20.42 -5.96 7.21
CA HIS A 30 21.40 -5.01 6.72
C HIS A 30 20.79 -4.04 5.70
N PHE A 31 20.13 -4.55 4.65
CA PHE A 31 19.45 -3.71 3.65
C PHE A 31 18.42 -2.79 4.30
N CYS A 32 17.61 -3.31 5.22
CA CYS A 32 16.61 -2.50 5.93
C CYS A 32 17.27 -1.34 6.68
N PHE A 33 18.39 -1.59 7.35
CA PHE A 33 19.08 -0.55 8.11
C PHE A 33 19.75 0.47 7.17
N ARG A 34 20.54 0.00 6.22
CA ARG A 34 21.27 0.85 5.25
C ARG A 34 20.31 1.75 4.46
N ASP A 35 19.19 1.19 3.99
CA ASP A 35 18.35 1.87 3.01
C ASP A 35 17.16 2.62 3.64
N ASN A 36 16.86 2.39 4.92
CA ASN A 36 15.69 3.00 5.59
C ASN A 36 15.97 3.69 6.93
N ALA A 37 17.19 3.63 7.48
CA ALA A 37 17.53 4.34 8.71
C ALA A 37 18.26 5.64 8.41
N ILE A 38 17.64 6.79 8.71
CA ILE A 38 18.26 8.11 8.52
C ILE A 38 18.97 8.51 9.82
N PRO A 39 20.32 8.51 9.87
CA PRO A 39 21.03 9.03 11.03
C PRO A 39 20.91 10.56 11.05
N PHE A 40 20.54 11.11 12.19
CA PHE A 40 20.59 12.55 12.43
C PHE A 40 20.94 12.81 13.90
N SER A 41 21.37 14.03 14.19
CA SER A 41 21.69 14.45 15.57
C SER A 41 20.44 14.95 16.30
N GLU A 42 20.36 16.24 16.63
CA GLU A 42 19.22 16.80 17.37
C GLU A 42 18.01 17.07 16.47
N LYS A 43 18.25 17.52 15.24
CA LYS A 43 17.21 17.83 14.26
C LYS A 43 17.61 17.30 12.90
N MET A 44 16.68 16.60 12.27
CA MET A 44 16.83 16.17 10.89
C MET A 44 16.84 17.39 9.96
N THR A 45 17.84 17.42 9.09
CA THR A 45 18.05 18.44 8.06
C THR A 45 17.80 17.84 6.67
N ALA A 46 17.72 18.68 5.65
CA ALA A 46 17.63 18.19 4.27
C ALA A 46 18.88 17.38 3.89
N ASP A 47 20.06 17.77 4.36
CA ASP A 47 21.33 17.10 4.06
C ASP A 47 21.39 15.68 4.62
N ASP A 48 20.71 15.41 5.74
CA ASP A 48 20.60 14.05 6.31
C ASP A 48 19.74 13.14 5.40
N VAL A 49 18.79 13.71 4.65
CA VAL A 49 17.82 12.97 3.82
C VAL A 49 18.30 12.83 2.38
N LEU A 50 19.06 13.80 1.84
CA LEU A 50 19.49 13.81 0.44
C LEU A 50 20.20 12.51 -0.02
N PRO A 51 21.08 11.88 0.78
CA PRO A 51 21.69 10.59 0.40
C PRO A 51 20.68 9.45 0.17
N PHE A 52 19.46 9.57 0.71
CA PHE A 52 18.41 8.55 0.55
C PHE A 52 17.70 8.62 -0.81
N TYR A 53 18.00 9.63 -1.65
CA TYR A 53 17.62 9.71 -3.06
C TYR A 53 18.73 9.15 -3.97
N SER A 54 19.15 7.91 -3.72
CA SER A 54 20.10 7.17 -4.57
C SER A 54 19.43 5.99 -5.27
N TRP A 55 19.94 5.65 -6.46
CA TRP A 55 19.59 4.45 -7.21
C TRP A 55 20.23 3.18 -6.62
N ASP A 56 21.20 3.33 -5.71
CA ASP A 56 21.92 2.21 -5.08
C ASP A 56 21.13 1.57 -3.92
N LYS A 57 19.95 2.10 -3.59
CA LYS A 57 19.12 1.64 -2.47
C LYS A 57 18.07 0.69 -2.96
N LEU A 58 17.82 -0.36 -2.18
CA LEU A 58 16.69 -1.22 -2.47
C LEU A 58 15.38 -0.51 -2.17
N VAL A 59 14.45 -0.57 -3.13
CA VAL A 59 13.09 -0.06 -2.93
C VAL A 59 12.28 -1.04 -2.09
N ARG A 60 11.16 -0.56 -1.54
CA ARG A 60 10.33 -1.37 -0.63
C ARG A 60 9.91 -2.71 -1.25
N THR A 61 9.51 -2.69 -2.52
CA THR A 61 9.01 -3.87 -3.27
C THR A 61 10.09 -4.92 -3.48
N GLU A 62 11.35 -4.52 -3.65
CA GLU A 62 12.49 -5.44 -3.69
C GLU A 62 12.69 -6.09 -2.34
N ILE A 63 12.77 -5.32 -1.25
CA ILE A 63 12.91 -5.87 0.11
C ILE A 63 11.75 -6.81 0.44
N SER A 64 10.50 -6.44 0.12
CA SER A 64 9.34 -7.32 0.31
C SER A 64 9.45 -8.61 -0.52
N THR A 65 10.03 -8.54 -1.73
CA THR A 65 10.35 -9.71 -2.55
C THR A 65 11.37 -10.61 -1.86
N LEU A 66 12.45 -10.06 -1.32
CA LEU A 66 13.47 -10.82 -0.57
C LEU A 66 12.86 -11.52 0.65
N ILE A 67 12.04 -10.81 1.44
CA ILE A 67 11.35 -11.38 2.61
C ILE A 67 10.41 -12.51 2.16
N GLY A 68 9.65 -12.29 1.09
CA GLY A 68 8.74 -13.29 0.53
C GLY A 68 9.46 -14.54 0.01
N LEU A 69 10.64 -14.40 -0.57
CA LEU A 69 11.47 -15.51 -1.03
C LEU A 69 12.12 -16.26 0.13
N MET A 70 12.61 -15.55 1.15
CA MET A 70 13.18 -16.13 2.36
C MET A 70 12.18 -17.04 3.10
N LEU A 71 10.89 -16.69 3.10
CA LEU A 71 9.82 -17.49 3.73
C LEU A 71 9.55 -18.84 3.04
N LYS A 72 10.17 -19.14 1.90
CA LYS A 72 9.98 -20.42 1.20
C LYS A 72 10.57 -21.61 1.95
N THR A 73 11.47 -21.36 2.88
CA THR A 73 12.08 -22.36 3.75
C THR A 73 12.00 -21.92 5.21
N GLU A 74 12.38 -22.81 6.12
CA GLU A 74 12.59 -22.43 7.50
C GLU A 74 13.67 -21.33 7.60
N ILE A 75 13.43 -20.35 8.47
CA ILE A 75 14.32 -19.20 8.63
C ILE A 75 15.45 -19.58 9.59
N ASP A 76 16.67 -19.57 9.08
CA ASP A 76 17.86 -19.69 9.91
C ASP A 76 18.31 -18.31 10.41
N THR A 77 18.42 -18.18 11.74
CA THR A 77 18.82 -16.96 12.45
C THR A 77 20.27 -17.01 12.97
N ILE A 78 21.02 -18.04 12.60
CA ILE A 78 22.45 -18.14 12.90
C ILE A 78 23.20 -17.11 12.06
N LEU A 79 24.00 -16.27 12.73
CA LEU A 79 24.84 -15.26 12.08
C LEU A 79 25.99 -15.92 11.30
N PRO A 80 26.04 -15.78 9.96
CA PRO A 80 27.17 -16.21 9.15
C PRO A 80 28.38 -15.29 9.35
N SER A 81 29.54 -15.70 8.81
CA SER A 81 30.71 -14.81 8.81
C SER A 81 30.46 -13.54 7.98
N PRO A 82 31.15 -12.42 8.28
CA PRO A 82 30.99 -11.19 7.51
C PRO A 82 31.24 -11.36 6.00
N SER A 83 32.18 -12.24 5.61
CA SER A 83 32.45 -12.52 4.20
C SER A 83 31.29 -13.23 3.50
N VAL A 84 30.55 -14.09 4.21
CA VAL A 84 29.36 -14.76 3.67
C VAL A 84 28.22 -13.76 3.53
N ILE A 85 28.00 -12.92 4.54
CA ILE A 85 27.00 -11.85 4.45
C ILE A 85 27.31 -10.89 3.31
N GLN A 86 28.56 -10.44 3.16
CA GLN A 86 28.94 -9.57 2.04
C GLN A 86 28.65 -10.23 0.69
N ALA A 87 28.95 -11.52 0.53
CA ALA A 87 28.63 -12.25 -0.70
C ALA A 87 27.11 -12.34 -0.96
N TYR A 88 26.28 -12.42 0.08
CA TYR A 88 24.83 -12.33 -0.07
C TYR A 88 24.39 -10.95 -0.52
N LEU A 89 24.94 -9.89 0.08
CA LEU A 89 24.61 -8.50 -0.27
C LEU A 89 24.94 -8.23 -1.75
N ASP A 90 26.19 -8.49 -2.15
CA ASP A 90 26.67 -8.25 -3.52
C ASP A 90 25.85 -9.04 -4.54
N ARG A 91 25.56 -10.33 -4.27
CA ARG A 91 24.79 -11.16 -5.19
C ARG A 91 23.34 -10.72 -5.30
N THR A 92 22.74 -10.27 -4.20
CA THR A 92 21.36 -9.77 -4.18
C THR A 92 21.22 -8.51 -5.03
N GLU A 93 22.13 -7.55 -4.88
CA GLU A 93 22.13 -6.31 -5.66
C GLU A 93 22.32 -6.60 -7.15
N ASP A 94 23.31 -7.44 -7.50
CA ASP A 94 23.54 -7.91 -8.88
C ASP A 94 22.28 -8.53 -9.51
N LEU A 95 21.54 -9.34 -8.74
CA LEU A 95 20.35 -10.03 -9.22
C LEU A 95 19.15 -9.10 -9.33
N LEU A 96 18.97 -8.16 -8.41
CA LEU A 96 17.88 -7.18 -8.45
C LEU A 96 18.08 -6.18 -9.60
N GLU A 97 19.31 -5.71 -9.82
CA GLU A 97 19.65 -4.89 -10.98
C GLU A 97 19.39 -5.66 -12.29
N GLU A 98 19.83 -6.92 -12.37
CA GLU A 98 19.55 -7.76 -13.53
C GLU A 98 18.04 -7.96 -13.72
N LEU A 99 17.29 -8.16 -12.64
CA LEU A 99 15.83 -8.37 -12.67
C LEU A 99 15.10 -7.14 -13.21
N HIS A 100 15.49 -5.93 -12.79
CA HIS A 100 14.99 -4.68 -13.35
C HIS A 100 15.11 -4.66 -14.89
N TYR A 101 16.30 -4.98 -15.42
CA TYR A 101 16.51 -5.04 -16.86
C TYR A 101 15.76 -6.18 -17.55
N SER A 102 15.66 -7.36 -16.91
CA SER A 102 14.92 -8.51 -17.44
C SER A 102 13.43 -8.22 -17.62
N MET A 103 12.80 -7.40 -16.76
CA MET A 103 11.39 -7.01 -16.91
C MET A 103 11.14 -6.20 -18.18
N MET A 104 12.13 -5.44 -18.65
CA MET A 104 12.03 -4.59 -19.85
C MET A 104 12.40 -5.31 -21.14
N LYS A 105 13.11 -6.44 -21.06
CA LYS A 105 13.54 -7.22 -22.22
C LYS A 105 12.38 -7.58 -23.17
N PRO A 106 11.24 -8.14 -22.72
CA PRO A 106 10.14 -8.51 -23.63
C PRO A 106 9.48 -7.31 -24.32
N VAL A 107 9.56 -6.12 -23.71
CA VAL A 107 9.05 -4.87 -24.28
C VAL A 107 10.02 -4.41 -25.36
N MET A 108 11.31 -4.32 -25.02
CA MET A 108 12.37 -3.88 -25.94
C MET A 108 12.46 -4.74 -27.20
N GLU A 109 12.29 -6.06 -27.09
CA GLU A 109 12.26 -6.98 -28.23
C GLU A 109 11.04 -6.79 -29.15
N LYS A 110 9.95 -6.23 -28.63
CA LYS A 110 8.70 -5.99 -29.37
C LYS A 110 8.56 -4.55 -29.89
N ILE A 111 9.50 -3.66 -29.58
CA ILE A 111 9.48 -2.29 -30.10
C ILE A 111 9.82 -2.33 -31.59
N ASP A 112 8.85 -1.93 -32.41
CA ASP A 112 9.04 -1.68 -33.83
C ASP A 112 9.50 -0.23 -34.02
N PHE A 113 10.81 -0.01 -33.99
CA PHE A 113 11.40 1.33 -34.16
C PHE A 113 11.05 1.99 -35.50
N THR A 114 10.58 1.22 -36.50
CA THR A 114 10.13 1.77 -37.78
C THR A 114 8.76 2.44 -37.69
N LYS A 115 7.96 2.07 -36.69
CA LYS A 115 6.63 2.65 -36.40
C LYS A 115 6.63 3.68 -35.29
N ALA A 116 7.75 3.86 -34.59
CA ALA A 116 7.91 4.82 -33.49
C ALA A 116 7.70 6.30 -33.88
N ILE A 117 7.54 6.59 -35.18
CA ILE A 117 7.30 7.94 -35.72
C ILE A 117 5.78 8.22 -35.90
N SER A 118 4.90 7.21 -35.82
CA SER A 118 3.45 7.45 -35.92
C SER A 118 2.83 7.81 -34.57
N GLU A 119 1.94 8.82 -34.54
CA GLU A 119 1.22 9.24 -33.32
C GLU A 119 0.32 8.13 -32.73
N GLU A 120 -0.02 7.11 -33.52
CA GLU A 120 -0.86 5.98 -33.12
C GLU A 120 -0.09 4.82 -32.48
N TYR A 121 1.23 4.76 -32.62
CA TYR A 121 2.05 3.68 -32.03
C TYR A 121 2.70 4.15 -30.73
N ASN A 122 2.21 3.64 -29.61
CA ASN A 122 2.86 3.82 -28.32
C ASN A 122 3.14 2.46 -27.66
N PRO A 123 4.41 1.99 -27.64
CA PRO A 123 4.79 0.68 -27.13
C PRO A 123 4.62 0.54 -25.60
N PHE A 124 4.45 1.66 -24.89
CA PHE A 124 4.31 1.72 -23.44
C PHE A 124 2.86 1.54 -22.94
N PHE A 125 1.88 1.38 -23.84
CA PHE A 125 0.50 1.06 -23.46
C PHE A 125 0.23 -0.44 -23.27
N SER A 126 1.20 -1.31 -23.58
CA SER A 126 1.05 -2.74 -23.33
C SER A 126 1.18 -3.03 -21.84
N GLY A 127 0.39 -3.98 -21.34
CA GLY A 127 0.43 -4.42 -19.95
C GLY A 127 1.80 -4.98 -19.55
N GLY A 128 2.55 -5.54 -20.50
CA GLY A 128 3.96 -5.91 -20.30
C GLY A 128 4.86 -4.71 -20.00
N ALA A 129 4.68 -3.58 -20.70
CA ALA A 129 5.42 -2.34 -20.45
C ALA A 129 5.04 -1.64 -19.14
N LEU A 130 3.87 -1.94 -18.58
CA LEU A 130 3.44 -1.40 -17.30
C LEU A 130 3.99 -2.18 -16.09
N ARG A 131 4.54 -3.39 -16.27
CA ARG A 131 4.99 -4.23 -15.14
C ARG A 131 6.13 -3.59 -14.34
N GLU A 132 7.16 -3.08 -15.01
CA GLU A 132 8.31 -2.45 -14.35
C GLU A 132 7.91 -1.15 -13.63
N PRO A 133 7.18 -0.21 -14.27
CA PRO A 133 6.75 1.00 -13.56
C PRO A 133 5.82 0.70 -12.39
N ILE A 134 4.97 -0.33 -12.48
CA ILE A 134 4.12 -0.76 -11.36
C ILE A 134 4.99 -1.25 -10.19
N PHE A 135 6.00 -2.07 -10.47
CA PHE A 135 6.86 -2.67 -9.45
C PHE A 135 7.81 -1.67 -8.77
N TYR A 136 8.41 -0.76 -9.55
CA TYR A 136 9.37 0.25 -9.06
C TYR A 136 8.73 1.61 -8.77
N SER A 137 7.40 1.76 -8.94
CA SER A 137 6.71 2.99 -8.54
C SER A 137 6.85 3.26 -7.04
N GLY A 138 6.92 4.55 -6.71
CA GLY A 138 6.96 5.00 -5.32
C GLY A 138 5.70 4.68 -4.52
N GLU A 139 5.79 4.94 -3.23
CA GLU A 139 4.72 4.75 -2.26
C GLU A 139 3.47 5.56 -2.60
N SER A 140 2.31 4.93 -2.48
CA SER A 140 1.02 5.57 -2.78
C SER A 140 0.53 6.49 -1.67
N ALA A 141 1.05 6.32 -0.44
CA ALA A 141 0.82 7.17 0.71
C ALA A 141 1.94 6.98 1.73
N TYR A 142 2.09 7.91 2.66
CA TYR A 142 3.00 7.75 3.78
C TYR A 142 2.49 6.71 4.78
N ASP A 143 3.40 6.11 5.55
CA ASP A 143 3.11 5.10 6.59
C ASP A 143 2.03 5.57 7.58
N PHE A 144 2.15 6.80 8.08
CA PHE A 144 1.19 7.40 9.01
C PHE A 144 -0.19 7.62 8.37
N GLN A 145 -0.26 7.86 7.05
CA GLN A 145 -1.53 8.03 6.36
C GLN A 145 -2.28 6.70 6.31
N TYR A 146 -1.61 5.60 5.99
CA TYR A 146 -2.24 4.28 6.09
C TYR A 146 -2.76 4.03 7.51
N ARG A 147 -1.90 4.17 8.53
CA ARG A 147 -2.26 3.97 9.94
C ARG A 147 -3.48 4.79 10.35
N ASP A 148 -3.44 6.10 10.12
CA ASP A 148 -4.47 7.01 10.60
C ASP A 148 -5.78 6.84 9.84
N ILE A 149 -5.71 6.64 8.52
CA ILE A 149 -6.91 6.44 7.70
C ILE A 149 -7.55 5.08 8.00
N SER A 150 -6.78 4.02 8.32
CA SER A 150 -7.33 2.71 8.72
C SER A 150 -8.29 2.80 9.89
N THR A 151 -7.97 3.62 10.90
CA THR A 151 -8.85 3.78 12.08
C THR A 151 -10.20 4.38 11.73
N TRP A 152 -10.26 5.26 10.73
CA TRP A 152 -11.53 5.79 10.24
C TRP A 152 -12.22 4.79 9.31
N LYS A 153 -11.48 4.21 8.37
CA LYS A 153 -11.98 3.24 7.39
C LYS A 153 -12.76 2.11 8.04
N TYR A 154 -12.24 1.58 9.15
CA TYR A 154 -12.81 0.43 9.84
C TYR A 154 -13.57 0.79 11.12
N LYS A 155 -13.85 2.08 11.37
CA LYS A 155 -14.57 2.53 12.56
C LYS A 155 -15.96 1.88 12.69
N LYS A 156 -16.66 1.70 11.57
CA LYS A 156 -17.99 1.06 11.53
C LYS A 156 -17.91 -0.47 11.70
N ASP A 157 -16.73 -1.05 11.52
CA ASP A 157 -16.46 -2.49 11.66
C ASP A 157 -15.88 -2.87 13.04
N ASP A 158 -15.69 -1.90 13.93
CA ASP A 158 -14.98 -2.09 15.20
C ASP A 158 -15.63 -3.15 16.10
N GLN A 159 -16.96 -3.18 16.15
CA GLN A 159 -17.69 -4.20 16.92
C GLN A 159 -17.46 -5.62 16.37
N TRP A 160 -17.35 -5.75 15.04
CA TRP A 160 -17.02 -7.03 14.43
C TRP A 160 -15.60 -7.45 14.81
N LEU A 161 -14.63 -6.52 14.79
CA LEU A 161 -13.24 -6.80 15.17
C LEU A 161 -13.14 -7.24 16.63
N ILE A 162 -13.84 -6.57 17.53
CA ILE A 162 -13.87 -6.95 18.96
C ILE A 162 -14.43 -8.36 19.12
N ALA A 163 -15.57 -8.66 18.48
CA ALA A 163 -16.25 -9.95 18.61
C ALA A 163 -15.48 -11.12 17.98
N ASN A 164 -14.80 -10.91 16.84
CA ASN A 164 -14.19 -11.98 16.05
C ASN A 164 -12.67 -12.08 16.17
N LYS A 165 -12.01 -10.98 16.55
CA LYS A 165 -10.54 -10.89 16.64
C LYS A 165 -10.05 -10.51 18.05
N GLY A 166 -10.93 -10.08 18.96
CA GLY A 166 -10.58 -9.78 20.35
C GLY A 166 -9.92 -8.42 20.56
N PHE A 167 -10.00 -7.51 19.57
CA PHE A 167 -9.43 -6.17 19.67
C PHE A 167 -10.23 -5.14 18.88
N SER A 168 -10.11 -3.86 19.25
CA SER A 168 -10.61 -2.73 18.48
C SER A 168 -9.59 -2.27 17.43
N ILE A 169 -10.04 -1.54 16.42
CA ILE A 169 -9.17 -0.90 15.44
C ILE A 169 -8.19 0.09 16.09
N GLN A 170 -8.60 0.69 17.21
CA GLN A 170 -7.75 1.61 17.96
C GLN A 170 -6.60 0.88 18.65
N HIS A 171 -6.80 -0.35 19.14
CA HIS A 171 -5.70 -1.17 19.67
C HIS A 171 -4.63 -1.41 18.61
N VAL A 172 -5.02 -1.70 17.37
CA VAL A 172 -4.06 -1.93 16.28
C VAL A 172 -3.18 -0.70 16.04
N LYS A 173 -3.76 0.51 16.03
CA LYS A 173 -3.01 1.76 15.90
C LYS A 173 -2.00 1.97 17.03
N VAL A 174 -2.41 1.74 18.29
CA VAL A 174 -1.53 1.95 19.45
C VAL A 174 -0.39 0.92 19.46
N ILE A 175 -0.69 -0.35 19.20
CA ILE A 175 0.31 -1.43 19.13
C ILE A 175 1.30 -1.18 17.99
N TRP A 176 0.81 -0.70 16.84
CA TRP A 176 1.65 -0.30 15.72
C TRP A 176 2.64 0.81 16.10
N ASP A 177 2.14 1.88 16.73
CA ASP A 177 2.99 2.98 17.19
C ASP A 177 4.02 2.52 18.24
N ALA A 178 3.64 1.56 19.10
CA ALA A 178 4.54 0.93 20.06
C ALA A 178 5.64 0.11 19.38
N ILE A 179 5.32 -0.73 18.38
CA ILE A 179 6.32 -1.50 17.62
C ILE A 179 7.33 -0.56 16.96
N LYS A 180 6.85 0.49 16.27
CA LYS A 180 7.70 1.48 15.61
C LYS A 180 8.64 2.17 16.62
N LYS A 181 8.09 2.61 17.74
CA LYS A 181 8.85 3.26 18.82
C LYS A 181 9.87 2.29 19.45
N TYR A 182 9.48 1.03 19.67
CA TYR A 182 10.34 0.01 20.25
C TYR A 182 11.52 -0.32 19.33
N GLN A 183 11.28 -0.61 18.06
CA GLN A 183 12.35 -0.91 17.11
C GLN A 183 13.29 0.28 16.89
N ASN A 184 12.77 1.51 16.86
CA ASN A 184 13.63 2.71 16.83
C ASN A 184 14.57 2.81 18.05
N LYS A 185 14.10 2.44 19.25
CA LYS A 185 14.98 2.32 20.43
C LYS A 185 16.01 1.21 20.25
N LYS A 186 15.61 0.06 19.68
CA LYS A 186 16.52 -1.07 19.43
C LYS A 186 17.64 -0.74 18.45
N VAL A 187 17.43 0.17 17.49
CA VAL A 187 18.52 0.64 16.59
C VAL A 187 19.71 1.11 17.43
N LEU A 188 19.48 2.05 18.36
CA LEU A 188 20.53 2.61 19.21
C LEU A 188 21.17 1.55 20.10
N ILE A 189 20.36 0.72 20.75
CA ILE A 189 20.83 -0.38 21.60
C ILE A 189 21.71 -1.37 20.81
N THR A 190 21.35 -1.65 19.56
CA THR A 190 22.09 -2.58 18.70
C THR A 190 23.43 -1.98 18.27
N LEU A 191 23.45 -0.70 17.88
CA LEU A 191 24.67 0.01 17.54
C LEU A 191 25.62 0.15 18.74
N GLU A 192 25.09 0.49 19.92
CA GLU A 192 25.89 0.59 21.16
C GLU A 192 26.54 -0.74 21.53
N LYS A 193 25.81 -1.86 21.41
CA LYS A 193 26.36 -3.21 21.65
C LYS A 193 27.50 -3.55 20.68
N ALA A 194 27.41 -3.11 19.43
CA ALA A 194 28.41 -3.41 18.41
C ALA A 194 29.79 -2.76 18.70
N VAL A 195 29.83 -1.60 19.38
CA VAL A 195 31.08 -0.84 19.66
C VAL A 195 32.10 -1.66 20.48
N GLY A 196 31.65 -2.61 21.30
CA GLY A 196 32.50 -3.47 22.13
C GLY A 196 32.65 -4.91 21.63
N GLN A 197 32.02 -5.27 20.51
CA GLN A 197 31.97 -6.64 20.00
C GLN A 197 32.99 -6.88 18.89
N ASN A 198 33.33 -8.15 18.68
CA ASN A 198 34.12 -8.53 17.51
C ASN A 198 33.31 -8.22 16.24
N PRO A 199 33.91 -7.66 15.16
CA PRO A 199 33.19 -7.42 13.91
C PRO A 199 32.47 -8.64 13.32
N ASN A 200 32.92 -9.86 13.64
CA ASN A 200 32.24 -11.10 13.24
C ASN A 200 30.88 -11.32 13.94
N GLU A 201 30.58 -10.54 14.99
CA GLU A 201 29.33 -10.60 15.74
C GLU A 201 28.37 -9.46 15.35
N TRP A 202 28.77 -8.58 14.44
CA TRP A 202 27.96 -7.44 14.02
C TRP A 202 26.74 -7.89 13.22
N THR A 203 25.56 -7.47 13.68
CA THR A 203 24.29 -7.76 13.01
C THR A 203 23.24 -6.70 13.37
N MET A 204 22.40 -6.36 12.39
CA MET A 204 21.24 -5.49 12.62
C MET A 204 19.94 -6.26 12.87
N LEU A 205 19.95 -7.60 12.77
CA LEU A 205 18.75 -8.42 12.96
C LEU A 205 18.01 -8.12 14.28
N PRO A 206 18.70 -7.98 15.44
CA PRO A 206 18.02 -7.68 16.71
C PRO A 206 17.22 -6.38 16.69
N THR A 207 17.52 -5.43 15.80
CA THR A 207 16.72 -4.20 15.66
C THR A 207 15.28 -4.48 15.23
N TYR A 208 15.09 -5.55 14.46
CA TYR A 208 13.83 -5.86 13.80
C TYR A 208 13.00 -6.91 14.54
N THR A 209 13.49 -7.42 15.68
CA THR A 209 12.76 -8.42 16.47
C THR A 209 12.10 -7.82 17.72
N PHE A 210 11.04 -8.47 18.23
CA PHE A 210 10.38 -8.12 19.48
C PHE A 210 9.56 -9.29 20.03
N THR A 211 9.33 -9.28 21.34
CA THR A 211 8.42 -10.19 22.06
C THR A 211 7.06 -9.53 22.28
N LEU A 212 6.04 -10.33 22.63
CA LEU A 212 4.71 -9.79 22.93
C LEU A 212 4.73 -8.93 24.20
N GLU A 213 5.54 -9.33 25.18
CA GLU A 213 5.68 -8.67 26.48
C GLU A 213 6.34 -7.29 26.34
N GLU A 214 7.38 -7.18 25.52
CA GLU A 214 8.03 -5.89 25.22
C GLU A 214 7.03 -4.91 24.60
N ILE A 215 6.21 -5.37 23.66
CA ILE A 215 5.21 -4.54 23.01
C ILE A 215 4.04 -4.22 23.95
N ALA A 216 3.61 -5.15 24.80
CA ALA A 216 2.59 -4.89 25.82
C ALA A 216 3.02 -3.80 26.80
N ILE A 217 4.28 -3.84 27.25
CA ILE A 217 4.87 -2.81 28.11
C ILE A 217 4.99 -1.47 27.37
N GLU A 218 5.50 -1.46 26.14
CA GLU A 218 5.68 -0.22 25.36
C GLU A 218 4.34 0.44 24.99
N ALA A 219 3.30 -0.37 24.75
CA ALA A 219 1.97 0.09 24.36
C ALA A 219 1.06 0.42 25.55
N ASP A 220 1.37 -0.06 26.76
CA ASP A 220 0.47 -0.06 27.92
C ASP A 220 -0.88 -0.72 27.59
N ILE A 221 -0.82 -1.92 27.00
CA ILE A 221 -2.00 -2.71 26.58
C ILE A 221 -1.85 -4.13 27.11
N ASP A 222 -2.98 -4.72 27.51
CA ASP A 222 -3.05 -6.10 27.96
C ASP A 222 -2.42 -7.09 26.95
N LEU A 223 -1.62 -8.02 27.47
CA LEU A 223 -0.86 -8.99 26.67
C LEU A 223 -1.75 -9.82 25.73
N SER A 224 -2.98 -10.14 26.15
CA SER A 224 -3.91 -10.92 25.32
C SER A 224 -4.35 -10.14 24.08
N ILE A 225 -4.59 -8.83 24.21
CA ILE A 225 -4.94 -7.94 23.10
C ILE A 225 -3.75 -7.78 22.17
N VAL A 226 -2.55 -7.57 22.73
CA VAL A 226 -1.30 -7.50 21.96
C VAL A 226 -1.06 -8.77 21.16
N SER A 227 -1.22 -9.94 21.79
CA SER A 227 -1.12 -11.23 21.12
C SER A 227 -2.13 -11.37 19.99
N ALA A 228 -3.39 -10.99 20.22
CA ALA A 228 -4.45 -11.09 19.22
C ALA A 228 -4.18 -10.20 17.99
N VAL A 229 -3.72 -8.97 18.19
CA VAL A 229 -3.33 -8.06 17.10
C VAL A 229 -2.12 -8.60 16.34
N ILE A 230 -1.03 -8.91 17.04
CA ILE A 230 0.22 -9.38 16.39
C ILE A 230 -0.03 -10.65 15.58
N LYS A 231 -0.76 -11.63 16.14
CA LYS A 231 -1.11 -12.86 15.44
C LYS A 231 -2.00 -12.63 14.22
N SER A 232 -2.84 -11.60 14.22
CA SER A 232 -3.72 -11.29 13.07
C SER A 232 -2.95 -10.71 11.87
N PHE A 233 -1.78 -10.13 12.10
CA PHE A 233 -0.89 -9.63 11.05
C PHE A 233 0.38 -10.49 10.88
N ALA A 234 0.46 -11.63 11.57
CA ALA A 234 1.56 -12.55 11.47
C ALA A 234 1.33 -13.58 10.36
N ILE A 235 2.44 -14.05 9.76
CA ILE A 235 2.41 -15.16 8.81
C ILE A 235 1.70 -16.35 9.47
N PRO A 236 0.65 -16.92 8.83
CA PRO A 236 -0.04 -18.09 9.35
C PRO A 236 0.91 -19.27 9.57
N ASN A 237 0.65 -20.08 10.60
CA ASN A 237 1.50 -21.23 10.90
C ASN A 237 1.56 -22.21 9.70
N GLY A 238 2.77 -22.59 9.31
CA GLY A 238 3.03 -23.49 8.17
C GLY A 238 2.92 -22.85 6.79
N GLU A 239 2.59 -21.56 6.69
CA GLU A 239 2.62 -20.83 5.41
C GLU A 239 4.07 -20.55 5.01
N GLN A 240 4.43 -20.96 3.80
CA GLN A 240 5.79 -20.89 3.24
C GLN A 240 5.83 -20.09 1.93
N ASN A 241 4.82 -19.27 1.67
CA ASN A 241 4.71 -18.42 0.48
C ASN A 241 4.94 -19.17 -0.84
N LYS A 242 4.54 -20.45 -0.91
CA LYS A 242 4.80 -21.33 -2.07
C LYS A 242 4.13 -20.84 -3.34
N GLY A 243 3.08 -20.02 -3.24
CA GLY A 243 2.42 -19.39 -4.38
C GLY A 243 3.21 -18.25 -5.04
N PHE A 244 4.25 -17.72 -4.40
CA PHE A 244 5.03 -16.60 -4.90
C PHE A 244 6.12 -17.07 -5.88
N GLN A 245 5.75 -17.32 -7.14
CA GLN A 245 6.63 -17.92 -8.16
C GLN A 245 7.19 -16.91 -9.17
N THR A 246 6.60 -15.72 -9.23
CA THR A 246 6.96 -14.58 -10.08
C THR A 246 6.76 -13.28 -9.30
N LEU A 247 7.37 -12.17 -9.74
CA LEU A 247 7.20 -10.84 -9.12
C LEU A 247 5.74 -10.36 -9.06
N SER A 248 4.92 -10.84 -9.98
CA SER A 248 3.51 -10.46 -10.06
C SER A 248 2.59 -11.42 -9.29
N ASP A 249 3.14 -12.43 -8.61
CA ASP A 249 2.37 -13.30 -7.75
C ASP A 249 2.05 -12.66 -6.40
N PHE A 250 1.06 -13.22 -5.71
CA PHE A 250 0.70 -12.75 -4.39
C PHE A 250 1.80 -13.15 -3.43
N ASN A 251 2.41 -12.17 -2.80
CA ASN A 251 3.40 -12.35 -1.76
C ASN A 251 2.71 -12.19 -0.39
N VAL A 252 2.67 -13.26 0.40
CA VAL A 252 1.93 -13.31 1.67
C VAL A 252 2.36 -12.23 2.66
N VAL A 253 3.63 -11.80 2.61
CA VAL A 253 4.19 -10.78 3.50
C VAL A 253 3.52 -9.41 3.34
N ASN A 254 2.90 -9.16 2.19
CA ASN A 254 2.19 -7.91 1.96
C ASN A 254 0.88 -7.83 2.77
N ALA A 255 0.29 -8.99 3.11
CA ALA A 255 -0.90 -9.06 3.95
C ALA A 255 -0.56 -9.36 5.42
N TYR A 256 0.51 -10.12 5.64
CA TYR A 256 0.94 -10.61 6.95
C TYR A 256 2.45 -10.36 7.15
N PRO A 257 2.87 -9.11 7.40
CA PRO A 257 4.28 -8.73 7.39
C PRO A 257 5.05 -9.14 8.65
N ILE A 258 4.37 -9.55 9.72
CA ILE A 258 5.02 -10.01 10.95
C ILE A 258 5.38 -11.48 10.80
N ILE A 259 6.63 -11.84 11.04
CA ILE A 259 7.11 -13.22 10.91
C ILE A 259 7.28 -13.80 12.31
N PRO A 260 6.57 -14.87 12.68
CA PRO A 260 6.82 -15.58 13.92
C PRO A 260 8.17 -16.30 13.85
N LEU A 261 8.99 -16.13 14.88
CA LEU A 261 10.18 -16.94 15.17
C LEU A 261 9.88 -17.81 16.40
N GLU A 262 10.86 -18.58 16.88
CA GLU A 262 10.65 -19.53 17.99
C GLU A 262 10.13 -18.85 19.27
N ASN A 263 10.75 -17.73 19.67
CA ASN A 263 10.45 -17.03 20.93
C ASN A 263 10.10 -15.55 20.75
N GLU A 264 10.11 -15.06 19.51
CA GLU A 264 9.92 -13.64 19.21
C GLU A 264 9.26 -13.47 17.84
N TYR A 265 9.02 -12.22 17.45
CA TYR A 265 8.45 -11.84 16.18
C TYR A 265 9.42 -10.92 15.44
N LEU A 266 9.47 -11.05 14.13
CA LEU A 266 10.31 -10.27 13.23
C LEU A 266 9.44 -9.36 12.36
N LEU A 267 9.79 -8.08 12.31
CA LEU A 267 9.20 -7.10 11.41
C LEU A 267 10.28 -6.20 10.82
N TYR A 268 10.53 -6.34 9.53
CA TYR A 268 11.52 -5.52 8.81
C TYR A 268 11.03 -4.13 8.43
N GLN A 269 9.83 -4.07 7.83
CA GLN A 269 9.35 -2.87 7.16
C GLN A 269 8.09 -2.35 7.84
N HIS A 270 8.21 -1.16 8.44
CA HIS A 270 7.10 -0.47 9.07
C HIS A 270 5.98 -0.11 8.09
N TYR A 271 6.38 0.29 6.89
CA TYR A 271 5.45 0.59 5.82
C TYR A 271 4.56 -0.61 5.50
N SER A 272 5.14 -1.82 5.42
CA SER A 272 4.41 -3.04 5.06
C SER A 272 3.33 -3.37 6.10
N LEU A 273 3.60 -3.18 7.39
CA LEU A 273 2.57 -3.31 8.43
C LEU A 273 1.51 -2.21 8.37
N SER A 274 1.90 -0.96 8.05
CA SER A 274 0.93 0.12 7.85
C SER A 274 -0.01 -0.17 6.67
N GLN A 275 0.54 -0.66 5.56
CA GLN A 275 -0.22 -1.06 4.38
C GLN A 275 -1.12 -2.27 4.68
N ALA A 276 -0.60 -3.31 5.35
CA ALA A 276 -1.38 -4.46 5.78
C ALA A 276 -2.53 -4.03 6.71
N PHE A 277 -2.29 -3.12 7.65
CA PHE A 277 -3.33 -2.57 8.53
C PHE A 277 -4.45 -1.89 7.74
N TYR A 278 -4.12 -1.24 6.63
CA TYR A 278 -5.10 -0.60 5.77
C TYR A 278 -5.85 -1.56 4.85
N GLU A 279 -5.28 -2.72 4.51
CA GLU A 279 -5.82 -3.62 3.49
C GLU A 279 -6.41 -4.90 4.07
N THR A 280 -5.61 -5.59 4.87
CA THR A 280 -5.87 -6.95 5.36
C THR A 280 -7.22 -7.07 6.10
N PRO A 281 -7.66 -6.12 6.95
CA PRO A 281 -8.93 -6.27 7.66
C PRO A 281 -10.14 -6.45 6.75
N PHE A 282 -10.11 -5.85 5.55
CA PHE A 282 -11.20 -5.99 4.58
C PHE A 282 -11.38 -7.43 4.10
N TYR A 283 -10.29 -8.19 4.01
CA TYR A 283 -10.32 -9.58 3.61
C TYR A 283 -10.88 -10.48 4.72
N TRP A 284 -10.59 -10.19 5.99
CA TRP A 284 -11.20 -10.91 7.12
C TRP A 284 -12.73 -10.79 7.13
N PHE A 285 -13.24 -9.60 6.79
CA PHE A 285 -14.68 -9.39 6.65
C PHE A 285 -15.27 -10.15 5.47
N SER A 286 -14.50 -10.27 4.38
CA SER A 286 -14.94 -10.93 3.15
C SER A 286 -15.02 -12.44 3.26
N GLU A 287 -14.27 -13.03 4.19
CA GLU A 287 -14.36 -14.46 4.55
C GLU A 287 -15.63 -14.78 5.37
N SER A 288 -16.30 -13.76 5.91
CA SER A 288 -17.56 -13.91 6.66
C SER A 288 -18.77 -13.66 5.76
N GLU A 289 -19.44 -14.72 5.32
CA GLU A 289 -20.60 -14.64 4.40
C GLU A 289 -21.68 -13.65 4.88
N ASN A 290 -21.96 -13.62 6.19
CA ASN A 290 -22.99 -12.75 6.77
C ASN A 290 -22.56 -11.29 6.98
N TYR A 291 -21.29 -10.95 6.74
CA TYR A 291 -20.75 -9.61 7.00
C TYR A 291 -20.18 -8.91 5.76
N PHE A 292 -19.97 -9.64 4.66
CA PHE A 292 -19.41 -9.09 3.42
C PHE A 292 -20.16 -7.86 2.90
N ASP A 293 -21.50 -7.93 2.83
CA ASP A 293 -22.33 -6.83 2.34
C ASP A 293 -22.23 -5.58 3.24
N ILE A 294 -22.14 -5.79 4.56
CA ILE A 294 -21.95 -4.73 5.55
C ILE A 294 -20.58 -4.08 5.34
N ALA A 295 -19.51 -4.87 5.21
CA ALA A 295 -18.16 -4.38 4.98
C ALA A 295 -18.03 -3.63 3.63
N MET A 296 -18.68 -4.10 2.58
CA MET A 296 -18.75 -3.41 1.29
C MET A 296 -19.43 -2.05 1.41
N LYS A 297 -20.58 -1.99 2.10
CA LYS A 297 -21.30 -0.75 2.38
C LYS A 297 -20.44 0.21 3.20
N ASN A 298 -19.84 -0.25 4.30
CA ASN A 298 -18.98 0.56 5.17
C ASN A 298 -17.79 1.15 4.42
N ARG A 299 -17.16 0.36 3.53
CA ARG A 299 -16.08 0.83 2.65
C ARG A 299 -16.52 1.92 1.67
N GLY A 300 -17.71 1.79 1.10
CA GLY A 300 -18.32 2.80 0.23
C GLY A 300 -18.54 4.11 0.99
N GLU A 301 -19.30 4.04 2.09
CA GLU A 301 -19.62 5.19 2.95
C GLU A 301 -18.36 5.90 3.46
N PHE A 302 -17.34 5.14 3.89
CA PHE A 302 -16.06 5.72 4.29
C PHE A 302 -15.44 6.59 3.19
N THR A 303 -15.48 6.12 1.94
CA THR A 303 -14.84 6.82 0.81
C THR A 303 -15.52 8.16 0.56
N GLU A 304 -16.86 8.19 0.62
CA GLU A 304 -17.68 9.39 0.46
C GLU A 304 -17.49 10.37 1.63
N GLU A 305 -17.59 9.86 2.87
CA GLU A 305 -17.41 10.65 4.09
C GLU A 305 -16.01 11.28 4.15
N PHE A 306 -14.97 10.50 3.89
CA PHE A 306 -13.59 10.99 3.90
C PHE A 306 -13.40 12.11 2.88
N THR A 307 -13.92 11.91 1.66
CA THR A 307 -13.89 12.91 0.58
C THR A 307 -14.56 14.22 1.02
N ALA A 308 -15.77 14.12 1.56
CA ALA A 308 -16.55 15.27 2.00
C ALA A 308 -15.81 16.04 3.10
N GLU A 309 -15.27 15.35 4.11
CA GLU A 309 -14.54 16.01 5.19
C GLU A 309 -13.27 16.72 4.70
N ARG A 310 -12.51 16.12 3.76
CA ARG A 310 -11.35 16.81 3.15
C ARG A 310 -11.76 18.08 2.41
N LEU A 311 -12.85 18.02 1.65
CA LEU A 311 -13.37 19.19 0.94
C LEU A 311 -13.93 20.25 1.91
N LYS A 312 -14.54 19.86 3.02
CA LYS A 312 -15.02 20.79 4.06
C LYS A 312 -13.88 21.57 4.72
N LEU A 313 -12.69 20.98 4.85
CA LEU A 313 -11.50 21.69 5.35
C LEU A 313 -11.04 22.80 4.40
N VAL A 314 -11.21 22.62 3.09
CA VAL A 314 -10.77 23.58 2.06
C VAL A 314 -11.84 24.62 1.76
N PHE A 315 -13.09 24.19 1.55
CA PHE A 315 -14.18 25.05 1.06
C PHE A 315 -15.14 25.51 2.17
N GLY A 316 -15.06 24.92 3.36
CA GLY A 316 -15.95 25.18 4.49
C GLY A 316 -17.21 24.32 4.49
N LYS A 317 -17.71 23.98 5.68
CA LYS A 317 -18.84 23.04 5.90
C LYS A 317 -20.12 23.41 5.15
N ASN A 318 -20.44 24.70 5.06
CA ASN A 318 -21.67 25.18 4.45
C ASN A 318 -21.67 25.14 2.92
N ARG A 319 -20.56 24.71 2.30
CA ARG A 319 -20.37 24.67 0.85
C ARG A 319 -20.22 23.26 0.30
N VAL A 320 -20.24 22.25 1.15
CA VAL A 320 -20.03 20.84 0.77
C VAL A 320 -21.27 20.05 1.15
N PHE A 321 -21.87 19.42 0.15
CA PHE A 321 -23.09 18.63 0.25
C PHE A 321 -22.78 17.20 -0.14
N THR A 322 -23.39 16.23 0.55
CA THR A 322 -23.18 14.80 0.34
C THR A 322 -24.48 14.12 -0.08
N ASN A 323 -24.38 13.05 -0.87
CA ASN A 323 -25.52 12.24 -1.32
C ASN A 323 -26.61 13.12 -1.97
N VAL A 324 -26.19 13.91 -2.96
CA VAL A 324 -27.04 14.90 -3.62
C VAL A 324 -27.82 14.24 -4.76
N ASN A 325 -29.13 14.34 -4.71
CA ASN A 325 -30.01 13.88 -5.79
C ASN A 325 -30.37 15.03 -6.73
N ILE A 326 -30.27 14.76 -8.03
CA ILE A 326 -30.74 15.63 -9.10
C ILE A 326 -32.15 15.17 -9.47
N ILE A 327 -33.15 15.95 -9.06
CA ILE A 327 -34.56 15.64 -9.24
C ILE A 327 -35.09 16.38 -10.47
N ASP A 328 -35.76 15.65 -11.36
CA ASP A 328 -36.39 16.22 -12.54
C ASP A 328 -37.77 16.84 -12.23
N THR A 329 -38.42 17.39 -13.26
CA THR A 329 -39.76 17.98 -13.12
C THR A 329 -40.85 16.95 -12.76
N SER A 330 -40.59 15.65 -12.99
CA SER A 330 -41.48 14.54 -12.64
C SER A 330 -41.25 13.98 -11.23
N LYS A 331 -40.35 14.59 -10.44
CA LYS A 331 -39.93 14.14 -9.10
C LYS A 331 -39.18 12.80 -9.09
N THR A 332 -38.59 12.41 -10.21
CA THR A 332 -37.72 11.24 -10.31
C THR A 332 -36.26 11.65 -10.17
N ILE A 333 -35.43 10.72 -9.67
CA ILE A 333 -33.98 10.93 -9.55
C ILE A 333 -33.37 10.73 -10.95
N ALA A 334 -32.91 11.82 -11.56
CA ALA A 334 -32.24 11.81 -12.85
C ALA A 334 -30.73 11.58 -12.73
N GLY A 335 -30.15 11.82 -11.56
CA GLY A 335 -28.74 11.59 -11.28
C GLY A 335 -28.41 11.74 -9.80
N GLU A 336 -27.30 11.14 -9.40
CA GLU A 336 -26.81 11.11 -8.02
C GLU A 336 -25.36 11.59 -7.98
N ILE A 337 -25.05 12.45 -7.01
CA ILE A 337 -23.72 13.01 -6.79
C ILE A 337 -23.28 12.67 -5.37
N ASP A 338 -22.20 11.92 -5.23
CA ASP A 338 -21.66 11.53 -3.92
C ASP A 338 -21.26 12.76 -3.09
N VAL A 339 -20.47 13.68 -3.67
CA VAL A 339 -20.13 14.96 -3.03
C VAL A 339 -20.19 16.13 -4.02
N LEU A 340 -20.93 17.18 -3.65
CA LEU A 340 -21.06 18.42 -4.39
C LEU A 340 -20.45 19.58 -3.59
N VAL A 341 -19.56 20.35 -4.20
CA VAL A 341 -19.07 21.62 -3.62
C VAL A 341 -19.62 22.80 -4.41
N SER A 342 -20.21 23.76 -3.71
CA SER A 342 -20.62 25.06 -4.28
C SER A 342 -19.67 26.15 -3.80
N PHE A 343 -18.80 26.66 -4.68
CA PHE A 343 -17.81 27.67 -4.32
C PHE A 343 -17.74 28.80 -5.35
N ALA A 344 -17.96 30.03 -4.89
CA ALA A 344 -18.08 31.23 -5.72
C ALA A 344 -19.12 31.04 -6.83
N ASN A 345 -18.67 30.90 -8.07
CA ASN A 345 -19.53 30.65 -9.22
C ASN A 345 -19.20 29.31 -9.89
N ARG A 346 -18.77 28.31 -9.11
CA ARG A 346 -18.38 26.98 -9.60
C ARG A 346 -19.04 25.90 -8.75
N ALA A 347 -19.35 24.79 -9.40
CA ALA A 347 -19.78 23.54 -8.77
C ALA A 347 -18.73 22.47 -9.02
N ILE A 348 -18.27 21.79 -7.97
CA ILE A 348 -17.36 20.65 -8.06
C ILE A 348 -18.16 19.39 -7.79
N ILE A 349 -18.23 18.49 -8.76
CA ILE A 349 -18.94 17.22 -8.66
C ILE A 349 -17.91 16.12 -8.46
N VAL A 350 -18.07 15.37 -7.39
CA VAL A 350 -17.18 14.25 -7.05
C VAL A 350 -17.98 12.96 -7.02
N GLN A 351 -17.46 11.96 -7.73
CA GLN A 351 -17.94 10.58 -7.72
C GLN A 351 -16.85 9.72 -7.05
N ALA A 352 -17.09 9.31 -5.82
CA ALA A 352 -16.17 8.56 -5.00
C ALA A 352 -16.20 7.07 -5.39
N LYS A 353 -15.03 6.46 -5.59
CA LYS A 353 -14.90 5.02 -5.88
C LYS A 353 -13.67 4.44 -5.19
N SER A 354 -13.83 3.29 -4.56
CA SER A 354 -12.77 2.60 -3.81
C SER A 354 -12.23 1.33 -4.49
N LYS A 355 -12.51 1.12 -5.78
CA LYS A 355 -12.13 -0.11 -6.51
C LYS A 355 -10.64 -0.15 -6.91
N LYS A 356 -10.02 -1.34 -6.78
CA LYS A 356 -8.62 -1.65 -7.11
C LYS A 356 -8.41 -2.37 -8.43
N LEU A 357 -7.17 -2.27 -8.95
CA LEU A 357 -6.68 -3.16 -10.01
C LEU A 357 -6.68 -4.59 -9.48
N THR A 358 -7.15 -5.50 -10.33
CA THR A 358 -7.13 -6.93 -10.06
C THR A 358 -5.73 -7.49 -10.19
N PHE A 359 -5.54 -8.68 -9.61
CA PHE A 359 -4.30 -9.42 -9.73
C PHE A 359 -3.92 -9.71 -11.20
N ALA A 360 -4.90 -10.01 -12.04
CA ALA A 360 -4.67 -10.22 -13.47
C ALA A 360 -4.17 -8.94 -14.16
N ALA A 361 -4.70 -7.77 -13.80
CA ALA A 361 -4.21 -6.50 -14.33
C ALA A 361 -2.75 -6.23 -13.94
N ARG A 362 -2.36 -6.52 -12.69
CA ARG A 362 -0.97 -6.40 -12.20
C ARG A 362 0.03 -7.33 -12.90
N LYS A 363 -0.46 -8.47 -13.41
CA LYS A 363 0.33 -9.41 -14.23
C LYS A 363 0.53 -8.92 -15.68
N GLY A 364 0.07 -7.72 -16.03
CA GLY A 364 0.19 -7.17 -17.37
C GLY A 364 -0.88 -7.69 -18.34
N ASN A 365 -2.03 -8.18 -17.85
CA ASN A 365 -3.13 -8.59 -18.72
C ASN A 365 -3.90 -7.37 -19.24
N ASP A 366 -3.74 -7.04 -20.52
CA ASP A 366 -4.35 -5.87 -21.16
C ASP A 366 -5.87 -5.76 -20.98
N ASN A 367 -6.59 -6.88 -21.10
CA ASN A 367 -8.05 -6.88 -20.98
C ASN A 367 -8.48 -6.57 -19.55
N SER A 368 -7.77 -7.12 -18.56
CA SER A 368 -8.03 -6.87 -17.14
C SER A 368 -7.70 -5.42 -16.78
N ILE A 369 -6.59 -4.88 -17.29
CA ILE A 369 -6.20 -3.47 -17.10
C ILE A 369 -7.29 -2.55 -17.67
N LYS A 370 -7.77 -2.80 -18.89
CA LYS A 370 -8.82 -2.00 -19.53
C LYS A 370 -10.15 -2.08 -18.77
N ASP A 371 -10.56 -3.28 -18.36
CA ASP A 371 -11.80 -3.48 -17.61
C ASP A 371 -11.75 -2.81 -16.23
N ASP A 372 -10.62 -2.95 -15.52
CA ASP A 372 -10.45 -2.30 -14.22
C ASP A 372 -10.37 -0.79 -14.34
N PHE A 373 -9.67 -0.25 -15.35
CA PHE A 373 -9.67 1.19 -15.65
C PHE A 373 -11.10 1.69 -15.90
N LYS A 374 -11.86 0.98 -16.75
CA LYS A 374 -13.24 1.34 -17.06
C LYS A 374 -14.10 1.37 -15.80
N LYS A 375 -14.07 0.30 -15.01
CA LYS A 375 -14.89 0.16 -13.80
C LYS A 375 -14.47 1.11 -12.68
N ALA A 376 -13.18 1.41 -12.54
CA ALA A 376 -12.66 2.22 -11.45
C ALA A 376 -12.56 3.72 -11.76
N ILE A 377 -12.48 4.11 -13.04
CA ILE A 377 -12.28 5.51 -13.47
C ILE A 377 -13.36 5.94 -14.46
N GLN A 378 -13.47 5.28 -15.63
CA GLN A 378 -14.33 5.75 -16.72
C GLN A 378 -15.80 5.87 -16.30
N ASN A 379 -16.35 4.85 -15.63
CA ASN A 379 -17.75 4.87 -15.22
C ASN A 379 -18.07 6.02 -14.26
N ALA A 380 -17.16 6.35 -13.33
CA ALA A 380 -17.33 7.47 -12.42
C ALA A 380 -17.20 8.82 -13.14
N TYR A 381 -16.30 8.89 -14.13
CA TYR A 381 -16.17 10.06 -15.01
C TYR A 381 -17.47 10.31 -15.78
N ASP A 382 -17.99 9.28 -16.45
CA ASP A 382 -19.21 9.37 -17.26
C ASP A 382 -20.42 9.76 -16.40
N GLN A 383 -20.53 9.20 -15.19
CA GLN A 383 -21.57 9.55 -14.22
C GLN A 383 -21.47 11.03 -13.81
N GLY A 384 -20.27 11.51 -13.46
CA GLY A 384 -20.04 12.91 -13.09
C GLY A 384 -20.32 13.88 -14.25
N LEU A 385 -19.93 13.51 -15.47
CA LEU A 385 -20.21 14.29 -16.68
C LEU A 385 -21.72 14.37 -16.96
N SER A 386 -22.44 13.25 -16.81
CA SER A 386 -23.91 13.22 -16.92
C SER A 386 -24.56 14.17 -15.92
N CYS A 387 -24.19 14.09 -14.64
CA CYS A 387 -24.68 14.97 -13.58
C CYS A 387 -24.41 16.45 -13.87
N ALA A 388 -23.20 16.77 -14.36
CA ALA A 388 -22.85 18.14 -14.72
C ALA A 388 -23.69 18.68 -15.88
N ASN A 389 -23.99 17.84 -16.87
CA ASN A 389 -24.86 18.21 -17.97
C ASN A 389 -26.28 18.50 -17.47
N LEU A 390 -26.82 17.65 -16.58
CA LEU A 390 -28.13 17.88 -15.96
C LEU A 390 -28.19 19.22 -15.23
N ILE A 391 -27.21 19.53 -14.36
CA ILE A 391 -27.14 20.80 -13.63
C ILE A 391 -27.11 22.01 -14.59
N ASN A 392 -26.38 21.91 -15.71
CA ASN A 392 -26.26 23.02 -16.67
C ASN A 392 -27.54 23.30 -17.46
N THR A 393 -28.46 22.34 -17.59
CA THR A 393 -29.70 22.55 -18.34
C THR A 393 -30.77 23.33 -17.56
N GLY A 394 -30.60 23.52 -16.24
CA GLY A 394 -31.42 24.41 -15.41
C GLY A 394 -32.83 23.91 -15.06
N ASN A 395 -33.25 22.74 -15.55
CA ASN A 395 -34.60 22.19 -15.32
C ASN A 395 -34.69 21.22 -14.12
N TYR A 396 -33.63 21.14 -13.32
CA TYR A 396 -33.50 20.15 -12.25
C TYR A 396 -33.34 20.83 -10.89
N LYS A 397 -33.88 20.17 -9.87
CA LYS A 397 -33.76 20.56 -8.47
C LYS A 397 -32.70 19.68 -7.79
N LEU A 398 -31.81 20.31 -7.03
CA LEU A 398 -30.83 19.60 -6.23
C LEU A 398 -31.34 19.48 -4.79
N VAL A 399 -31.28 18.26 -4.24
CA VAL A 399 -31.61 18.01 -2.83
C VAL A 399 -30.51 17.24 -2.16
N ASP A 400 -30.22 17.57 -0.90
CA ASP A 400 -29.30 16.81 -0.07
C ASP A 400 -29.95 15.53 0.50
N SER A 401 -29.17 14.77 1.27
CA SER A 401 -29.61 13.55 1.96
C SER A 401 -30.79 13.75 2.93
N ASN A 402 -31.04 14.99 3.37
CA ASN A 402 -32.13 15.34 4.29
C ASN A 402 -33.37 15.85 3.51
N GLY A 403 -33.32 15.85 2.18
CA GLY A 403 -34.37 16.40 1.31
C GLY A 403 -34.39 17.93 1.25
N SER A 404 -33.33 18.60 1.72
CA SER A 404 -33.23 20.06 1.70
C SER A 404 -32.71 20.56 0.36
N ASP A 405 -33.29 21.66 -0.11
CA ASP A 405 -32.95 22.27 -1.40
C ASP A 405 -31.53 22.86 -1.37
N ILE A 406 -30.71 22.47 -2.35
CA ILE A 406 -29.38 23.05 -2.54
C ILE A 406 -29.47 24.13 -3.61
N GLN A 407 -29.24 25.37 -3.21
CA GLN A 407 -29.22 26.51 -4.11
C GLN A 407 -27.80 26.72 -4.65
N LEU A 408 -27.63 26.58 -5.96
CA LEU A 408 -26.39 26.91 -6.64
C LEU A 408 -26.37 28.39 -7.07
N PRO A 409 -25.18 28.99 -7.22
CA PRO A 409 -25.02 30.33 -7.76
C PRO A 409 -25.67 30.46 -9.14
N SER A 410 -26.33 31.59 -9.40
CA SER A 410 -27.09 31.85 -10.63
C SER A 410 -26.26 31.93 -11.92
N SER A 411 -24.91 31.94 -11.85
CA SER A 411 -24.02 31.97 -13.01
C SER A 411 -22.82 31.00 -12.87
N LEU A 412 -23.07 29.70 -12.98
CA LEU A 412 -22.00 28.70 -12.90
C LEU A 412 -21.03 28.78 -14.11
N LYS A 413 -19.73 28.93 -13.84
CA LYS A 413 -18.65 28.72 -14.83
C LYS A 413 -18.24 27.24 -14.82
N LYS A 414 -18.27 26.60 -15.99
CA LYS A 414 -18.00 25.16 -16.20
C LYS A 414 -16.59 24.75 -15.79
N TYR A 415 -16.42 24.10 -14.63
CA TYR A 415 -15.25 23.25 -14.35
C TYR A 415 -15.63 22.14 -13.37
N ILE A 416 -15.74 20.92 -13.90
CA ILE A 416 -15.98 19.68 -13.16
C ILE A 416 -14.61 19.15 -12.73
N PHE A 417 -14.36 18.97 -11.43
CA PHE A 417 -13.13 18.34 -10.95
C PHE A 417 -13.45 16.93 -10.47
N PHE A 418 -12.92 15.94 -11.18
CA PHE A 418 -12.97 14.55 -10.78
C PHE A 418 -11.96 14.32 -9.66
N VAL A 419 -12.42 14.37 -8.41
CA VAL A 419 -11.59 13.99 -7.26
C VAL A 419 -11.84 12.52 -6.97
N ARG A 420 -11.00 11.65 -7.52
CA ARG A 420 -11.00 10.25 -7.12
C ARG A 420 -10.39 10.15 -5.72
N PHE A 421 -11.20 9.84 -4.72
CA PHE A 421 -10.66 9.29 -3.48
C PHE A 421 -10.41 7.81 -3.67
N LEU A 422 -9.19 7.51 -4.09
CA LEU A 422 -8.66 6.18 -3.98
C LEU A 422 -8.46 5.85 -2.51
N SER A 423 -9.12 4.80 -2.03
CA SER A 423 -8.61 4.10 -0.87
C SER A 423 -7.20 3.63 -1.25
N ILE A 424 -6.17 4.33 -0.77
CA ILE A 424 -4.76 4.29 -1.18
C ILE A 424 -4.44 3.08 -2.07
N ILE A 425 -4.47 3.28 -3.40
CA ILE A 425 -4.16 2.19 -4.34
C ILE A 425 -2.67 2.21 -4.58
N GLN A 426 -2.01 1.14 -4.17
CA GLN A 426 -0.81 0.70 -4.86
C GLN A 426 -1.21 0.09 -6.20
N PRO A 427 -0.52 0.40 -7.30
CA PRO A 427 -0.71 -0.28 -8.57
C PRO A 427 -0.71 -1.81 -8.43
#